data_AF-E3LIU4-F1
#
_entry.id   AF-E3LIU4-F1
#
_cell.length_a   1.000
_cell.length_b   1.000
_cell.length_c   1.000
_cell.angle_alpha   90.00
_cell.angle_beta   90.00
_cell.angle_gamma   90.00
#
_symmetry.space_group_name_H-M   'P 1'
#
loop_
_entity.id
_entity.type
_entity.pdbx_description
1 polymer ?
#
loop_
_entity_poly.entity_id
_entity_poly.type
_entity_poly.pdbx_seq_one_letter_code
_entity_poly.pdbx_strand_id
1 'polypeptide(L)'
;MCSTAWLEATDFLETAGFCMATPLNMILIFLIWELPIKTFGNYKYLMLSFSIFGIMYSAFDFWSKPLTAIYCSFYGMMLLLLTIHFYYRYLSVIGSPNLARFHLRTFPIWVLFLALNNSIWFILSYYFHGESDMKNQVVAPDLSKIYCLKPEEYTYLGPQYFFKNNATGKFECHTSSFLSAGTLYVIMSVLFSLLIYFGTQTYHHLYKLGQIARFDSQNLQKQLFRTLVIQTCIPSVFMYFPVTCLFIFPLFGVTVDGLSSFIPISVAIYPCFEPIVAIYCIKPFRMRMIGDYHSLDLTITKFMISAILTGCCHPKNTVNTLVLGTIA
;
A
#
# COMPACT_ATOMS: atom_id res chain seq x y z
N MET A 1 -17.54 -27.11 -11.17
CA MET A 1 -18.06 -26.85 -9.81
C MET A 1 -17.48 -25.52 -9.37
N CYS A 2 -18.30 -24.63 -8.80
CA CYS A 2 -17.81 -23.39 -8.18
C CYS A 2 -17.02 -23.70 -6.89
N SER A 3 -16.08 -22.84 -6.49
CA SER A 3 -15.20 -23.07 -5.33
C SER A 3 -14.90 -21.76 -4.59
N THR A 4 -14.99 -21.78 -3.26
CA THR A 4 -14.70 -20.64 -2.37
C THR A 4 -13.24 -20.57 -1.92
N ALA A 5 -12.38 -21.49 -2.36
CA ALA A 5 -11.01 -21.62 -1.85
C ALA A 5 -10.16 -20.34 -1.99
N TRP A 6 -10.33 -19.61 -3.11
CA TRP A 6 -9.66 -18.32 -3.29
C TRP A 6 -10.16 -17.24 -2.33
N LEU A 7 -11.46 -17.22 -2.01
CA LEU A 7 -12.03 -16.25 -1.08
C LEU A 7 -11.55 -16.52 0.35
N GLU A 8 -11.52 -17.79 0.75
CA GLU A 8 -10.99 -18.21 2.06
C GLU A 8 -9.49 -17.91 2.19
N ALA A 9 -8.72 -18.16 1.12
CA ALA A 9 -7.30 -17.81 1.08
C ALA A 9 -7.09 -16.28 1.17
N THR A 10 -7.89 -15.49 0.46
CA THR A 10 -7.85 -14.03 0.53
C THR A 10 -8.17 -13.54 1.93
N ASP A 11 -9.27 -13.99 2.54
CA ASP A 11 -9.68 -13.57 3.88
C ASP A 11 -8.64 -13.93 4.96
N PHE A 12 -8.07 -15.14 4.87
CA PHE A 12 -6.99 -15.56 5.75
C PHE A 12 -5.74 -14.69 5.60
N LEU A 13 -5.31 -14.40 4.36
CA LEU A 13 -4.11 -13.62 4.10
C LEU A 13 -4.29 -12.13 4.41
N GLU A 14 -5.48 -11.57 4.21
CA GLU A 14 -5.85 -10.22 4.66
C GLU A 14 -5.77 -10.11 6.18
N THR A 15 -6.35 -11.09 6.89
CA THR A 15 -6.30 -11.16 8.35
C THR A 15 -4.86 -11.29 8.85
N ALA A 16 -4.09 -12.20 8.27
CA ALA A 16 -2.67 -12.37 8.61
C ALA A 16 -1.86 -11.11 8.30
N GLY A 17 -2.09 -10.49 7.14
CA GLY A 17 -1.47 -9.23 6.71
C GLY A 17 -1.71 -8.12 7.70
N PHE A 18 -2.96 -7.90 8.13
CA PHE A 18 -3.31 -6.92 9.16
C PHE A 18 -2.61 -7.23 10.50
N CYS A 19 -2.73 -8.47 10.99
CA CYS A 19 -2.13 -8.89 12.26
C CYS A 19 -0.60 -8.79 12.29
N MET A 20 0.07 -8.87 11.14
CA MET A 20 1.52 -8.68 11.03
C MET A 20 1.92 -7.22 10.80
N ALA A 21 1.26 -6.53 9.87
CA ALA A 21 1.59 -5.18 9.46
C ALA A 21 1.46 -4.19 10.62
N THR A 22 0.40 -4.29 11.43
CA THR A 22 0.18 -3.35 12.54
C THR A 22 1.29 -3.42 13.59
N PRO A 23 1.65 -4.58 14.18
CA PRO A 23 2.76 -4.67 15.11
C PRO A 23 4.11 -4.25 14.51
N LEU A 24 4.41 -4.65 13.26
CA LEU A 24 5.67 -4.31 12.62
C LEU A 24 5.82 -2.79 12.40
N ASN A 25 4.76 -2.13 11.94
CA ASN A 25 4.76 -0.68 11.80
C ASN A 25 4.82 0.02 13.17
N MET A 26 4.19 -0.52 14.22
CA MET A 26 4.31 0.00 15.58
C MET A 26 5.74 -0.13 16.13
N ILE A 27 6.44 -1.24 15.87
CA ILE A 27 7.86 -1.41 16.22
C ILE A 27 8.71 -0.39 15.45
N LEU A 28 8.48 -0.23 14.15
CA LEU A 28 9.20 0.76 13.36
C LEU A 28 8.97 2.18 13.91
N ILE A 29 7.74 2.55 14.25
CA ILE A 29 7.40 3.83 14.88
C ILE A 29 8.18 4.02 16.18
N PHE A 30 8.22 3.00 17.04
CA PHE A 30 8.97 3.03 18.29
C PHE A 30 10.47 3.26 18.03
N LEU A 31 11.08 2.51 17.10
CA LEU A 31 12.49 2.67 16.74
C LEU A 31 12.80 4.05 16.13
N ILE A 32 11.90 4.57 15.29
CA ILE A 32 11.99 5.93 14.75
C ILE A 32 11.94 6.93 15.91
N TRP A 33 11.02 6.76 16.86
CA TRP A 33 10.82 7.66 17.99
C TRP A 33 12.07 7.76 18.87
N GLU A 34 12.65 6.62 19.25
CA GLU A 34 13.82 6.56 20.13
C GLU A 34 15.09 7.15 19.50
N LEU A 35 15.24 7.11 18.18
CA LEU A 35 16.44 7.63 17.54
C LEU A 35 16.45 9.17 17.50
N PRO A 36 17.57 9.82 17.87
CA PRO A 36 17.62 11.27 17.96
C PRO A 36 17.42 11.95 16.61
N ILE A 37 16.71 13.08 16.60
CA ILE A 37 16.42 13.87 15.39
C ILE A 37 17.71 14.27 14.65
N LYS A 38 18.81 14.47 15.38
CA LYS A 38 20.12 14.80 14.80
C LYS A 38 20.63 13.75 13.80
N THR A 39 20.15 12.50 13.90
CA THR A 39 20.54 11.40 12.99
C THR A 39 19.85 11.47 11.63
N PHE A 40 18.57 11.83 11.59
CA PHE A 40 17.73 11.77 10.37
C PHE A 40 17.19 13.11 9.90
N GLY A 41 17.23 14.15 10.72
CA GLY A 41 16.60 15.45 10.44
C GLY A 41 15.08 15.33 10.24
N ASN A 42 14.52 16.18 9.37
CA ASN A 42 13.08 16.18 9.07
C ASN A 42 12.60 14.88 8.39
N TYR A 43 13.52 14.05 7.87
CA TYR A 43 13.20 12.74 7.30
C TYR A 43 12.52 11.82 8.32
N LYS A 44 12.79 12.02 9.62
CA LYS A 44 12.13 11.31 10.72
C LYS A 44 10.61 11.41 10.65
N TYR A 45 10.07 12.61 10.43
CA TYR A 45 8.62 12.83 10.33
C TYR A 45 8.00 12.14 9.11
N LEU A 46 8.78 12.02 8.04
CA LEU A 46 8.36 11.43 6.79
C LEU A 46 8.33 9.89 6.88
N MET A 47 9.31 9.27 7.56
CA MET A 47 9.26 7.84 7.90
C MET A 47 8.10 7.53 8.87
N LEU A 48 7.85 8.42 9.83
CA LEU A 48 6.76 8.28 10.78
C LEU A 48 5.39 8.35 10.08
N SER A 49 5.19 9.32 9.17
CA SER A 49 3.94 9.42 8.42
C SER A 49 3.68 8.19 7.56
N PHE A 50 4.69 7.64 6.89
CA PHE A 50 4.56 6.41 6.10
C PHE A 50 4.11 5.22 6.94
N SER A 51 4.69 5.07 8.14
CA SER A 51 4.33 3.98 9.06
C SER A 51 2.89 4.13 9.60
N ILE A 52 2.49 5.35 9.98
CA ILE A 52 1.12 5.65 10.44
C ILE A 52 0.12 5.36 9.33
N PHE A 53 0.37 5.86 8.13
CA PHE A 53 -0.51 5.62 7.00
C PHE A 53 -0.52 4.15 6.55
N GLY A 54 0.57 3.39 6.74
CA GLY A 54 0.58 1.94 6.54
C GLY A 54 -0.30 1.18 7.54
N ILE A 55 -0.37 1.62 8.79
CA ILE A 55 -1.31 1.07 9.78
C ILE A 55 -2.75 1.42 9.38
N MET A 56 -3.02 2.69 9.04
CA MET A 56 -4.34 3.10 8.57
C MET A 56 -4.77 2.30 7.34
N TYR A 57 -3.85 2.12 6.39
CA TYR A 57 -4.05 1.31 5.19
C TYR A 57 -4.49 -0.11 5.54
N SER A 58 -3.73 -0.80 6.39
CA SER A 58 -4.02 -2.18 6.81
C SER A 58 -5.36 -2.27 7.57
N ALA A 59 -5.69 -1.26 8.37
CA ALA A 59 -6.97 -1.20 9.06
C ALA A 59 -8.13 -1.01 8.07
N PHE A 60 -8.02 -0.09 7.11
CA PHE A 60 -9.07 0.09 6.11
C PHE A 60 -9.17 -1.14 5.20
N ASP A 61 -8.08 -1.77 4.80
CA ASP A 61 -8.13 -3.02 4.04
C ASP A 61 -8.96 -4.10 4.77
N PHE A 62 -8.67 -4.32 6.05
CA PHE A 62 -9.37 -5.32 6.86
C PHE A 62 -10.85 -4.97 7.19
N TRP A 63 -11.12 -3.70 7.53
CA TRP A 63 -12.44 -3.26 8.04
C TRP A 63 -13.38 -2.74 6.94
N SER A 64 -12.88 -2.29 5.79
CA SER A 64 -13.70 -1.61 4.75
C SER A 64 -14.39 -2.57 3.77
N LYS A 65 -14.68 -3.82 4.16
CA LYS A 65 -15.30 -4.81 3.28
C LYS A 65 -16.59 -4.32 2.55
N PRO A 66 -17.44 -3.43 3.11
CA PRO A 66 -18.57 -2.88 2.35
C PRO A 66 -18.25 -1.62 1.51
N LEU A 67 -17.03 -1.06 1.56
CA LEU A 67 -16.67 0.18 0.87
C LEU A 67 -15.29 0.09 0.19
N THR A 68 -15.18 -0.83 -0.76
CA THR A 68 -13.95 -1.14 -1.55
C THR A 68 -13.33 0.10 -2.20
N ALA A 69 -14.11 1.17 -2.45
CA ALA A 69 -13.62 2.45 -2.95
C ALA A 69 -12.66 3.18 -1.99
N ILE A 70 -12.82 3.04 -0.66
CA ILE A 70 -11.89 3.60 0.34
C ILE A 70 -10.54 2.91 0.20
N TYR A 71 -10.54 1.59 0.16
CA TYR A 71 -9.34 0.80 -0.04
C TYR A 71 -8.58 1.22 -1.32
N CYS A 72 -9.31 1.41 -2.44
CA CYS A 72 -8.74 1.89 -3.69
C CYS A 72 -8.14 3.30 -3.57
N SER A 73 -8.75 4.19 -2.81
CA SER A 73 -8.25 5.56 -2.65
C SER A 73 -6.96 5.61 -1.83
N PHE A 74 -6.88 4.77 -0.79
CA PHE A 74 -5.69 4.63 0.05
C PHE A 74 -4.49 4.08 -0.73
N TYR A 75 -4.71 3.20 -1.69
CA TYR A 75 -3.67 2.75 -2.62
C TYR A 75 -3.03 3.93 -3.39
N GLY A 76 -3.84 4.86 -3.89
CA GLY A 76 -3.38 6.06 -4.57
C GLY A 76 -2.59 7.00 -3.66
N MET A 77 -3.10 7.18 -2.44
CA MET A 77 -2.45 7.99 -1.41
C MET A 77 -1.05 7.46 -1.06
N MET A 78 -0.86 6.14 -0.99
CA MET A 78 0.46 5.55 -0.72
C MET A 78 1.48 5.86 -1.81
N LEU A 79 1.06 5.83 -3.08
CA LEU A 79 1.94 6.17 -4.21
C LEU A 79 2.34 7.64 -4.17
N LEU A 80 1.41 8.53 -3.83
CA LEU A 80 1.70 9.95 -3.67
C LEU A 80 2.68 10.20 -2.51
N LEU A 81 2.46 9.54 -1.36
CA LEU A 81 3.33 9.65 -0.20
C LEU A 81 4.76 9.16 -0.53
N LEU A 82 4.87 8.06 -1.27
CA LEU A 82 6.14 7.53 -1.75
C LEU A 82 6.85 8.53 -2.69
N THR A 83 6.11 9.16 -3.60
CA THR A 83 6.64 10.19 -4.50
C THR A 83 7.17 11.40 -3.70
N ILE A 84 6.46 11.83 -2.66
CA ILE A 84 6.89 12.89 -1.74
C ILE A 84 8.17 12.49 -1.00
N HIS A 85 8.30 11.21 -0.60
CA HIS A 85 9.52 10.65 -0.01
C HIS A 85 10.73 10.79 -0.93
N PHE A 86 10.61 10.39 -2.20
CA PHE A 86 11.70 10.57 -3.18
C PHE A 86 12.04 12.04 -3.42
N TYR A 87 11.02 12.90 -3.50
CA TYR A 87 11.25 14.33 -3.66
C TYR A 87 11.99 14.93 -2.46
N TYR A 88 11.57 14.62 -1.23
CA TYR A 88 12.27 15.02 -0.02
C TYR A 88 13.72 14.51 -0.03
N ARG A 89 13.91 13.24 -0.41
CA ARG A 89 15.22 12.59 -0.46
C ARG A 89 16.15 13.35 -1.39
N TYR A 90 15.68 13.65 -2.60
CA TYR A 90 16.42 14.46 -3.56
C TYR A 90 16.83 15.81 -2.97
N LEU A 91 15.89 16.57 -2.39
CA LEU A 91 16.17 17.87 -1.76
C LEU A 91 17.19 17.78 -0.61
N SER A 92 17.10 16.72 0.20
CA SER A 92 18.00 16.50 1.33
C SER A 92 19.43 16.22 0.89
N VAL A 93 19.61 15.50 -0.23
CA VAL A 93 20.91 15.12 -0.76
C VAL A 93 21.61 16.29 -1.45
N ILE A 94 20.86 17.15 -2.15
CA ILE A 94 21.42 18.37 -2.77
C ILE A 94 21.60 19.53 -1.78
N GLY A 95 21.12 19.40 -0.54
CA GLY A 95 21.16 20.46 0.47
C GLY A 95 20.37 21.72 0.09
N SER A 96 19.26 21.56 -0.65
CA SER A 96 18.52 22.69 -1.23
C SER A 96 17.73 23.49 -0.17
N PRO A 97 17.64 24.83 -0.29
CA PRO A 97 16.82 25.67 0.60
C PRO A 97 15.33 25.31 0.54
N ASN A 98 14.86 24.68 -0.55
CA ASN A 98 13.49 24.17 -0.67
C ASN A 98 13.14 23.08 0.37
N LEU A 99 14.10 22.55 1.12
CA LEU A 99 13.84 21.65 2.25
C LEU A 99 12.98 22.32 3.34
N ALA A 100 12.97 23.66 3.40
CA ALA A 100 12.09 24.43 4.27
C ALA A 100 10.59 24.16 4.05
N ARG A 101 10.21 23.62 2.86
CA ARG A 101 8.83 23.18 2.58
C ARG A 101 8.39 21.99 3.43
N PHE A 102 9.30 21.31 4.11
CA PHE A 102 9.02 20.17 4.99
C PHE A 102 9.18 20.52 6.47
N HIS A 103 9.02 21.80 6.83
CA HIS A 103 8.91 22.23 8.22
C HIS A 103 7.52 21.93 8.79
N LEU A 104 7.42 21.82 10.11
CA LEU A 104 6.14 21.58 10.81
C LEU A 104 5.06 22.61 10.44
N ARG A 105 5.43 23.86 10.14
CA ARG A 105 4.49 24.92 9.74
C ARG A 105 3.84 24.68 8.38
N THR A 106 4.53 24.02 7.46
CA THR A 106 4.02 23.71 6.11
C THR A 106 3.40 22.32 6.02
N PHE A 107 3.45 21.53 7.10
CA PHE A 107 2.84 20.20 7.18
C PHE A 107 1.35 20.17 6.79
N PRO A 108 0.48 21.13 7.21
CA PRO A 108 -0.93 21.12 6.81
C PRO A 108 -1.16 21.20 5.30
N ILE A 109 -0.26 21.86 4.55
CA ILE A 109 -0.35 21.96 3.09
C ILE A 109 -0.17 20.57 2.45
N TRP A 110 0.78 19.78 2.96
CA TRP A 110 1.00 18.42 2.49
C TRP A 110 -0.16 17.49 2.84
N VAL A 111 -0.74 17.63 4.03
CA VAL A 111 -1.95 16.88 4.43
C VAL A 111 -3.12 17.21 3.50
N LEU A 112 -3.33 18.50 3.19
CA LEU A 112 -4.36 18.91 2.24
C LEU A 112 -4.11 18.31 0.84
N PHE A 113 -2.86 18.34 0.38
CA PHE A 113 -2.49 17.77 -0.92
C PHE A 113 -2.75 16.26 -1.00
N LEU A 114 -2.40 15.50 0.06
CA LEU A 114 -2.71 14.08 0.19
C LEU A 114 -4.23 13.84 0.21
N ALA A 115 -4.98 14.64 0.97
CA ALA A 115 -6.44 14.51 1.09
C ALA A 115 -7.16 14.80 -0.23
N LEU A 116 -6.69 15.77 -1.03
CA LEU A 116 -7.24 16.05 -2.35
C LEU A 116 -7.00 14.90 -3.33
N ASN A 117 -5.79 14.35 -3.37
CA ASN A 117 -5.48 13.19 -4.20
C ASN A 117 -6.33 11.97 -3.80
N ASN A 118 -6.43 11.70 -2.50
CA ASN A 118 -7.24 10.62 -1.97
C ASN A 118 -8.73 10.80 -2.32
N SER A 119 -9.26 12.03 -2.19
CA SER A 119 -10.65 12.36 -2.54
C SER A 119 -10.95 12.14 -4.02
N ILE A 120 -10.04 12.56 -4.92
CA ILE A 120 -10.20 12.33 -6.36
C ILE A 120 -10.27 10.83 -6.65
N TRP A 121 -9.35 10.06 -6.06
CA TRP A 121 -9.29 8.62 -6.27
C TRP A 121 -10.55 7.91 -5.74
N PHE A 122 -11.03 8.32 -4.56
CA PHE A 122 -12.25 7.82 -3.95
C PHE A 122 -13.48 8.11 -4.81
N ILE A 123 -13.69 9.37 -5.23
CA ILE A 123 -14.85 9.78 -6.05
C ILE A 123 -14.86 9.00 -7.36
N LEU A 124 -13.71 8.91 -8.04
CA LEU A 124 -13.60 8.19 -9.30
C LEU A 124 -13.91 6.70 -9.13
N SER A 125 -13.36 6.09 -8.07
CA SER A 125 -13.58 4.67 -7.77
C SER A 125 -15.02 4.38 -7.39
N TYR A 126 -15.60 5.18 -6.50
CA TYR A 126 -16.96 4.97 -5.99
C TYR A 126 -18.02 5.13 -7.08
N TYR A 127 -18.01 6.24 -7.82
CA TYR A 127 -19.06 6.53 -8.80
C TYR A 127 -18.91 5.82 -10.14
N PHE A 128 -17.68 5.60 -10.62
CA PHE A 128 -17.47 5.07 -11.97
C PHE A 128 -16.97 3.64 -12.01
N HIS A 129 -16.31 3.16 -10.96
CA HIS A 129 -15.78 1.79 -10.85
C HIS A 129 -16.54 0.90 -9.88
N GLY A 130 -17.32 1.48 -8.97
CA GLY A 130 -18.23 0.79 -8.06
C GLY A 130 -19.39 0.11 -8.76
N GLU A 131 -20.22 -0.51 -7.94
CA GLU A 131 -21.41 -1.27 -8.34
C GLU A 131 -22.40 -0.39 -9.12
N SER A 132 -23.00 -0.98 -10.15
CA SER A 132 -24.12 -0.38 -10.87
C SER A 132 -24.98 -1.48 -11.47
N ASP A 133 -26.25 -1.19 -11.73
CA ASP A 133 -27.18 -2.16 -12.32
C ASP A 133 -26.65 -2.75 -13.63
N MET A 134 -25.98 -1.92 -14.44
CA MET A 134 -25.38 -2.33 -15.72
C MET A 134 -24.22 -3.31 -15.53
N LYS A 135 -23.36 -3.10 -14.52
CA LYS A 135 -22.22 -3.98 -14.25
C LYS A 135 -22.65 -5.26 -13.53
N ASN A 136 -23.65 -5.16 -12.66
CA ASN A 136 -24.20 -6.30 -11.92
C ASN A 136 -24.75 -7.36 -12.88
N GLN A 137 -25.34 -6.96 -14.01
CA GLN A 137 -25.81 -7.89 -15.05
C GLN A 137 -24.69 -8.75 -15.66
N VAL A 138 -23.44 -8.29 -15.62
CA VAL A 138 -22.28 -9.01 -16.17
C VAL A 138 -21.52 -9.74 -15.06
N VAL A 139 -21.30 -9.09 -13.93
CA VAL A 139 -20.46 -9.64 -12.84
C VAL A 139 -21.17 -10.70 -12.00
N ALA A 140 -22.47 -10.53 -11.73
CA ALA A 140 -23.23 -11.48 -10.91
C ALA A 140 -23.25 -12.92 -11.45
N PRO A 141 -23.53 -13.18 -12.76
CA PRO A 141 -23.51 -14.55 -13.28
C PRO A 141 -22.11 -15.18 -13.22
N ASP A 142 -21.05 -14.39 -13.44
CA ASP A 142 -19.67 -14.88 -13.38
C ASP A 142 -19.27 -15.25 -11.94
N LEU A 143 -19.57 -14.40 -10.96
CA LEU A 143 -19.29 -14.68 -9.55
C LEU A 143 -20.11 -15.86 -9.02
N SER A 144 -21.38 -15.98 -9.43
CA SER A 144 -22.20 -17.14 -9.08
C SER A 144 -21.62 -18.44 -9.67
N LYS A 145 -21.16 -18.40 -10.92
CA LYS A 145 -20.59 -19.56 -11.61
C LYS A 145 -19.22 -19.98 -11.07
N ILE A 146 -18.38 -19.02 -10.64
CA ILE A 146 -17.00 -19.29 -10.18
C ILE A 146 -16.97 -19.57 -8.68
N TYR A 147 -17.69 -18.78 -7.87
CA TYR A 147 -17.58 -18.77 -6.41
C TYR A 147 -18.85 -19.21 -5.67
N CYS A 148 -19.94 -19.52 -6.37
CA CYS A 148 -21.26 -19.82 -5.80
C CYS A 148 -21.89 -18.64 -5.03
N LEU A 149 -21.43 -17.41 -5.26
CA LEU A 149 -21.87 -16.24 -4.50
C LEU A 149 -23.20 -15.68 -4.99
N LYS A 150 -24.01 -15.16 -4.06
CA LYS A 150 -25.18 -14.33 -4.34
C LYS A 150 -24.83 -12.84 -4.33
N PRO A 151 -25.60 -11.99 -5.01
CA PRO A 151 -25.36 -10.54 -5.07
C PRO A 151 -25.25 -9.83 -3.71
N GLU A 152 -25.88 -10.37 -2.66
CA GLU A 152 -25.84 -9.79 -1.32
C GLU A 152 -24.56 -10.14 -0.53
N GLU A 153 -23.75 -11.06 -1.04
CA GLU A 153 -22.59 -11.64 -0.35
C GLU A 153 -21.25 -11.04 -0.80
N TYR A 154 -21.26 -10.11 -1.77
CA TYR A 154 -20.04 -9.50 -2.29
C TYR A 154 -20.19 -8.02 -2.59
N THR A 155 -19.06 -7.33 -2.55
CA THR A 155 -18.87 -6.01 -3.15
C THR A 155 -17.73 -6.10 -4.16
N TYR A 156 -17.74 -5.24 -5.19
CA TYR A 156 -16.67 -5.26 -6.18
C TYR A 156 -16.35 -3.88 -6.76
N LEU A 157 -15.09 -3.74 -7.19
CA LEU A 157 -14.64 -2.68 -8.08
C LEU A 157 -14.29 -3.30 -9.43
N GLY A 158 -15.08 -2.96 -10.44
CA GLY A 158 -14.96 -3.51 -11.78
C GLY A 158 -14.64 -2.43 -12.80
N PRO A 159 -13.42 -2.40 -13.40
CA PRO A 159 -13.15 -1.61 -14.59
C PRO A 159 -13.83 -2.23 -15.80
N GLN A 160 -15.14 -2.02 -15.91
CA GLN A 160 -15.92 -2.44 -17.07
C GLN A 160 -16.18 -1.23 -17.98
N TYR A 161 -15.66 -1.32 -19.20
CA TYR A 161 -15.69 -0.23 -20.18
C TYR A 161 -16.73 -0.43 -21.27
N PHE A 162 -16.98 -1.68 -21.66
CA PHE A 162 -17.86 -2.03 -22.76
C PHE A 162 -19.10 -2.75 -22.25
N PHE A 163 -20.26 -2.32 -22.72
CA PHE A 163 -21.55 -2.91 -22.41
C PHE A 163 -22.27 -3.26 -23.69
N LYS A 164 -23.00 -4.37 -23.69
CA LYS A 164 -23.82 -4.75 -24.84
C LYS A 164 -25.14 -4.01 -24.76
N ASN A 165 -25.44 -3.16 -25.73
CA ASN A 165 -26.73 -2.48 -25.79
C ASN A 165 -27.83 -3.48 -26.18
N ASN A 166 -28.84 -3.62 -25.34
CA ASN A 166 -29.95 -4.57 -25.54
C ASN A 166 -30.79 -4.25 -26.79
N ALA A 167 -30.83 -2.99 -27.24
CA ALA A 167 -31.60 -2.57 -28.42
C ALA A 167 -30.85 -2.78 -29.74
N THR A 168 -29.52 -2.63 -29.76
CA THR A 168 -28.72 -2.68 -30.99
C THR A 168 -27.84 -3.92 -31.09
N GLY A 169 -27.66 -4.66 -29.99
CA GLY A 169 -26.76 -5.81 -29.90
C GLY A 169 -25.27 -5.48 -30.00
N LYS A 170 -24.91 -4.19 -30.18
CA LYS A 170 -23.54 -3.71 -30.31
C LYS A 170 -22.92 -3.42 -28.94
N PHE A 171 -21.60 -3.56 -28.87
CA PHE A 171 -20.83 -3.12 -27.70
C PHE A 171 -20.65 -1.61 -27.75
N GLU A 172 -21.11 -0.92 -26.70
CA GLU A 172 -20.97 0.51 -26.52
C GLU A 172 -19.99 0.78 -25.37
N CYS A 173 -19.10 1.76 -25.58
CA CYS A 173 -18.17 2.19 -24.57
C CYS A 173 -18.87 3.14 -23.60
N HIS A 174 -18.84 2.81 -22.31
CA HIS A 174 -19.30 3.71 -21.26
C HIS A 174 -18.24 4.78 -21.01
N THR A 175 -18.37 5.90 -21.72
CA THR A 175 -17.42 7.02 -21.74
C THR A 175 -16.97 7.48 -20.35
N SER A 176 -17.89 7.52 -19.38
CA SER A 176 -17.58 7.96 -18.01
C SER A 176 -16.64 6.99 -17.28
N SER A 177 -16.85 5.68 -17.40
CA SER A 177 -15.95 4.68 -16.79
C SER A 177 -14.58 4.66 -17.47
N PHE A 178 -14.56 4.88 -18.80
CA PHE A 178 -13.32 5.01 -19.56
C PHE A 178 -12.53 6.26 -19.16
N LEU A 179 -13.19 7.42 -19.08
CA LEU A 179 -12.55 8.68 -18.68
C LEU A 179 -12.05 8.62 -17.22
N SER A 180 -12.81 8.00 -16.33
CA SER A 180 -12.41 7.77 -14.93
C SER A 180 -11.14 6.91 -14.85
N ALA A 181 -11.10 5.77 -15.54
CA ALA A 181 -9.90 4.92 -15.56
C ALA A 181 -8.71 5.62 -16.23
N GLY A 182 -8.93 6.33 -17.33
CA GLY A 182 -7.90 7.14 -17.98
C GLY A 182 -7.33 8.19 -17.03
N THR A 183 -8.17 8.84 -16.22
CA THR A 183 -7.73 9.81 -15.21
C THR A 183 -6.86 9.14 -14.14
N LEU A 184 -7.28 8.01 -13.59
CA LEU A 184 -6.49 7.26 -12.59
C LEU A 184 -5.14 6.79 -13.17
N TYR A 185 -5.14 6.31 -14.42
CA TYR A 185 -3.92 5.89 -15.12
C TYR A 185 -2.95 7.05 -15.36
N VAL A 186 -3.44 8.23 -15.75
CA VAL A 186 -2.62 9.43 -15.93
C VAL A 186 -2.02 9.87 -14.59
N ILE A 187 -2.81 9.91 -13.51
CA ILE A 187 -2.30 10.23 -12.18
C ILE A 187 -1.18 9.26 -11.78
N MET A 188 -1.43 7.95 -11.91
CA MET A 188 -0.43 6.93 -11.58
C MET A 188 0.84 7.07 -12.43
N SER A 189 0.71 7.28 -13.73
CA SER A 189 1.84 7.46 -14.67
C SER A 189 2.69 8.68 -14.32
N VAL A 190 2.05 9.82 -13.97
CA VAL A 190 2.76 11.03 -13.55
C VAL A 190 3.52 10.78 -12.25
N LEU A 191 2.90 10.15 -11.24
CA LEU A 191 3.55 9.85 -9.97
C LEU A 191 4.74 8.90 -10.13
N PHE A 192 4.60 7.83 -10.93
CA PHE A 192 5.72 6.94 -11.24
C PHE A 192 6.85 7.65 -12.00
N SER A 193 6.51 8.51 -12.96
CA SER A 193 7.51 9.28 -13.70
C SER A 193 8.29 10.22 -12.77
N LEU A 194 7.60 10.91 -11.85
CA LEU A 194 8.24 11.75 -10.84
C LEU A 194 9.10 10.93 -9.88
N LEU A 195 8.64 9.76 -9.46
CA LEU A 195 9.39 8.84 -8.61
C LEU A 195 10.70 8.43 -9.28
N ILE A 196 10.65 7.98 -10.53
CA ILE A 196 11.84 7.57 -11.30
C ILE A 196 12.76 8.77 -11.51
N TYR A 197 12.21 9.93 -11.84
CA TYR A 197 12.97 11.16 -12.01
C TYR A 197 13.72 11.56 -10.73
N PHE A 198 13.03 11.70 -9.59
CA PHE A 198 13.70 12.06 -8.33
C PHE A 198 14.63 10.97 -7.82
N GLY A 199 14.31 9.69 -8.05
CA GLY A 199 15.18 8.56 -7.75
C GLY A 199 16.50 8.61 -8.54
N THR A 200 16.42 8.80 -9.85
CA THR A 200 17.60 8.91 -10.73
C THR A 200 18.45 10.14 -10.41
N GLN A 201 17.81 11.29 -10.17
CA GLN A 201 18.50 12.52 -9.75
C GLN A 201 19.21 12.33 -8.40
N THR A 202 18.55 11.69 -7.43
CA THR A 202 19.15 11.38 -6.12
C THR A 202 20.37 10.47 -6.29
N TYR A 203 20.24 9.41 -7.09
CA TYR A 203 21.34 8.49 -7.36
C TYR A 203 22.54 9.19 -8.00
N HIS A 204 22.30 9.99 -9.04
CA HIS A 204 23.35 10.71 -9.75
C HIS A 204 24.10 11.67 -8.82
N HIS A 205 23.38 12.44 -8.02
CA HIS A 205 23.99 13.38 -7.08
C HIS A 205 24.78 12.66 -5.98
N LEU A 206 24.25 11.56 -5.45
CA LEU A 206 24.92 10.76 -4.44
C LEU A 206 26.19 10.07 -4.97
N TYR A 207 26.18 9.65 -6.23
CA TYR A 207 27.35 9.11 -6.91
C TYR A 207 28.44 10.19 -7.06
N LYS A 208 28.08 11.38 -7.52
CA LYS A 208 29.00 12.52 -7.65
C LYS A 208 29.60 12.94 -6.30
N LEU A 209 28.78 13.08 -5.26
CA LEU A 209 29.25 13.36 -3.90
C LEU A 209 30.19 12.27 -3.36
N GLY A 210 29.91 11.00 -3.68
CA GLY A 210 30.74 9.86 -3.29
C GLY A 210 32.12 9.84 -3.90
N GLN A 211 32.30 10.46 -5.08
CA GLN A 211 33.62 10.65 -5.69
C GLN A 211 34.41 11.80 -5.03
N ILE A 212 33.72 12.81 -4.50
CA ILE A 212 34.33 14.06 -4.03
C ILE A 212 34.66 14.00 -2.52
N ALA A 213 33.89 13.27 -1.70
CA ALA A 213 34.06 13.30 -0.25
C ALA A 213 33.89 11.92 0.43
N ARG A 214 34.79 11.59 1.37
CA ARG A 214 34.74 10.41 2.26
C ARG A 214 34.24 10.86 3.65
N PHE A 215 32.93 10.95 3.86
CA PHE A 215 32.36 11.22 5.19
C PHE A 215 31.26 10.23 5.55
N ASP A 216 31.19 9.86 6.84
CA ASP A 216 30.23 8.90 7.40
C ASP A 216 28.75 9.28 7.17
N SER A 217 28.45 10.57 7.01
CA SER A 217 27.10 11.05 6.68
C SER A 217 26.60 10.52 5.33
N GLN A 218 27.49 10.23 4.36
CA GLN A 218 27.10 9.61 3.10
C GLN A 218 26.66 8.15 3.25
N ASN A 219 27.22 7.42 4.21
CA ASN A 219 26.87 6.00 4.40
C ASN A 219 25.43 5.86 4.86
N LEU A 220 24.98 6.72 5.79
CA LEU A 220 23.57 6.76 6.20
C LEU A 220 22.67 7.18 5.03
N GLN A 221 23.05 8.23 4.28
CA GLN A 221 22.28 8.71 3.13
C GLN A 221 22.17 7.64 2.02
N LYS A 222 23.24 6.88 1.74
CA LYS A 222 23.23 5.72 0.82
C LYS A 222 22.33 4.60 1.33
N GLN A 223 22.39 4.28 2.61
CA GLN A 223 21.52 3.26 3.22
C GLN A 223 20.05 3.64 3.13
N LEU A 224 19.68 4.86 3.50
CA LEU A 224 18.31 5.36 3.44
C LEU A 224 17.78 5.35 2.00
N PHE A 225 18.59 5.81 1.03
CA PHE A 225 18.20 5.78 -0.38
C PHE A 225 18.03 4.35 -0.91
N ARG A 226 18.98 3.44 -0.61
CA ARG A 226 18.87 2.03 -0.99
C ARG A 226 17.63 1.38 -0.39
N THR A 227 17.34 1.67 0.87
CA THR A 227 16.13 1.18 1.57
C THR A 227 14.88 1.64 0.83
N LEU A 228 14.79 2.92 0.52
CA LEU A 228 13.66 3.50 -0.20
C LEU A 228 13.47 2.91 -1.61
N VAL A 229 14.56 2.61 -2.33
CA VAL A 229 14.50 1.93 -3.62
C VAL A 229 13.95 0.51 -3.47
N ILE A 230 14.43 -0.26 -2.50
CA ILE A 230 13.93 -1.63 -2.25
C ILE A 230 12.44 -1.60 -1.87
N GLN A 231 12.06 -0.70 -0.94
CA GLN A 231 10.68 -0.45 -0.54
C GLN A 231 9.79 -0.05 -1.71
N THR A 232 10.33 0.61 -2.73
CA THR A 232 9.55 0.96 -3.92
C THR A 232 9.40 -0.21 -4.89
N CYS A 233 10.46 -1.00 -5.08
CA CYS A 233 10.44 -2.12 -6.01
C CYS A 233 9.39 -3.17 -5.62
N ILE A 234 9.22 -3.45 -4.32
CA ILE A 234 8.27 -4.44 -3.82
C ILE A 234 6.82 -4.11 -4.25
N PRO A 235 6.20 -2.99 -3.83
CA PRO A 235 4.86 -2.65 -4.25
C PRO A 235 4.80 -2.35 -5.76
N SER A 236 5.86 -1.87 -6.42
CA SER A 236 5.85 -1.71 -7.89
C SER A 236 5.55 -3.02 -8.62
N VAL A 237 6.15 -4.12 -8.17
CA VAL A 237 5.98 -5.45 -8.77
C VAL A 237 4.72 -6.15 -8.28
N PHE A 238 4.45 -6.13 -6.97
CA PHE A 238 3.40 -6.94 -6.36
C PHE A 238 2.05 -6.23 -6.22
N MET A 239 2.03 -4.91 -6.25
CA MET A 239 0.84 -4.09 -5.99
C MET A 239 0.45 -3.30 -7.24
N TYR A 240 1.37 -2.49 -7.78
CA TYR A 240 1.07 -1.57 -8.86
C TYR A 240 0.94 -2.22 -10.24
N PHE A 241 1.84 -3.17 -10.55
CA PHE A 241 1.81 -3.87 -11.82
C PHE A 241 0.52 -4.72 -12.00
N PRO A 242 0.11 -5.59 -11.05
CA PRO A 242 -1.10 -6.39 -11.20
C PRO A 242 -2.37 -5.56 -11.35
N VAL A 243 -2.50 -4.47 -10.58
CA VAL A 243 -3.64 -3.54 -10.70
C VAL A 243 -3.64 -2.83 -12.05
N THR A 244 -2.47 -2.42 -12.56
CA THR A 244 -2.37 -1.83 -13.90
C THR A 244 -2.86 -2.81 -14.97
N CYS A 245 -2.45 -4.08 -14.88
CA CYS A 245 -2.96 -5.14 -15.75
C CYS A 245 -4.48 -5.30 -15.66
N LEU A 246 -5.06 -5.26 -14.46
CA LEU A 246 -6.52 -5.35 -14.25
C LEU A 246 -7.29 -4.25 -14.98
N PHE A 247 -6.76 -3.03 -15.05
CA PHE A 247 -7.43 -1.92 -15.75
C PHE A 247 -7.14 -1.91 -17.26
N ILE A 248 -5.96 -2.37 -17.70
CA ILE A 248 -5.57 -2.34 -19.11
C ILE A 248 -6.13 -3.54 -19.89
N PHE A 249 -6.08 -4.76 -19.35
CA PHE A 249 -6.48 -5.96 -20.08
C PHE A 249 -7.93 -5.94 -20.59
N PRO A 250 -8.93 -5.46 -19.83
CA PRO A 250 -10.30 -5.34 -20.32
C PRO A 250 -10.45 -4.39 -21.52
N LEU A 251 -9.54 -3.44 -21.72
CA LEU A 251 -9.55 -2.55 -22.91
C LEU A 251 -9.24 -3.31 -24.20
N PHE A 252 -8.49 -4.40 -24.10
CA PHE A 252 -8.15 -5.27 -25.22
C PHE A 252 -9.04 -6.53 -25.30
N GLY A 253 -10.05 -6.62 -24.42
CA GLY A 253 -10.90 -7.81 -24.31
C GLY A 253 -10.17 -9.04 -23.73
N VAL A 254 -9.05 -8.83 -23.03
CA VAL A 254 -8.29 -9.91 -22.37
C VAL A 254 -8.79 -10.05 -20.93
N THR A 255 -9.17 -11.26 -20.54
CA THR A 255 -9.50 -11.61 -19.16
C THR A 255 -8.46 -12.58 -18.63
N VAL A 256 -7.94 -12.32 -17.43
CA VAL A 256 -6.97 -13.20 -16.76
C VAL A 256 -7.61 -13.80 -15.53
N ASP A 257 -7.82 -15.11 -15.58
CA ASP A 257 -8.40 -15.87 -14.48
C ASP A 257 -7.48 -15.80 -13.25
N GLY A 258 -8.07 -15.55 -12.08
CA GLY A 258 -7.35 -15.45 -10.81
C GLY A 258 -6.61 -14.13 -10.54
N LEU A 259 -6.46 -13.23 -11.53
CA LEU A 259 -5.83 -11.92 -11.30
C LEU A 259 -6.62 -11.07 -10.30
N SER A 260 -7.95 -11.11 -10.38
CA SER A 260 -8.85 -10.43 -9.44
C SER A 260 -8.74 -10.97 -8.01
N SER A 261 -8.40 -12.25 -7.84
CA SER A 261 -8.21 -12.87 -6.52
C SER A 261 -6.82 -12.61 -5.96
N PHE A 262 -5.80 -12.53 -6.83
CA PHE A 262 -4.41 -12.30 -6.44
C PHE A 262 -4.13 -10.86 -5.95
N ILE A 263 -4.84 -9.87 -6.52
CA ILE A 263 -4.63 -8.45 -6.20
C ILE A 263 -4.89 -8.15 -4.72
N PRO A 264 -6.06 -8.46 -4.13
CA PRO A 264 -6.32 -8.22 -2.71
C PRO A 264 -5.27 -8.86 -1.80
N ILE A 265 -4.90 -10.13 -2.08
CA ILE A 265 -3.86 -10.85 -1.33
C ILE A 265 -2.52 -10.10 -1.34
N SER A 266 -2.05 -9.72 -2.53
CA SER A 266 -0.73 -9.09 -2.68
C SER A 266 -0.68 -7.74 -2.00
N VAL A 267 -1.80 -7.03 -2.07
CA VAL A 267 -1.96 -5.70 -1.51
C VAL A 267 -2.11 -5.75 0.03
N ALA A 268 -2.74 -6.78 0.59
CA ALA A 268 -2.84 -6.93 2.05
C ALA A 268 -1.50 -7.26 2.71
N ILE A 269 -0.60 -7.94 1.99
CA ILE A 269 0.70 -8.37 2.53
C ILE A 269 1.77 -7.27 2.42
N TYR A 270 1.70 -6.39 1.41
CA TYR A 270 2.76 -5.39 1.17
C TYR A 270 3.09 -4.51 2.40
N PRO A 271 2.13 -4.05 3.23
CA PRO A 271 2.41 -3.21 4.39
C PRO A 271 3.29 -3.88 5.44
N CYS A 272 3.44 -5.20 5.40
CA CYS A 272 4.37 -5.97 6.24
C CYS A 272 5.82 -5.79 5.79
N PHE A 273 6.08 -5.76 4.48
CA PHE A 273 7.44 -5.68 3.93
C PHE A 273 8.08 -4.32 4.21
N GLU A 274 7.29 -3.25 4.21
CA GLU A 274 7.75 -1.89 4.47
C GLU A 274 8.59 -1.74 5.75
N PRO A 275 8.05 -2.03 6.95
CA PRO A 275 8.79 -1.95 8.19
C PRO A 275 9.93 -2.98 8.28
N ILE A 276 9.74 -4.19 7.71
CA ILE A 276 10.80 -5.21 7.69
C ILE A 276 12.03 -4.72 6.92
N VAL A 277 11.81 -4.17 5.72
CA VAL A 277 12.89 -3.64 4.87
C VAL A 277 13.54 -2.43 5.54
N ALA A 278 12.77 -1.52 6.14
CA ALA A 278 13.31 -0.39 6.87
C ALA A 278 14.23 -0.83 8.01
N ILE A 279 13.74 -1.71 8.88
CA ILE A 279 14.47 -2.23 10.04
C ILE A 279 15.71 -2.99 9.59
N TYR A 280 15.59 -3.85 8.57
CA TYR A 280 16.70 -4.66 8.08
C TYR A 280 17.76 -3.83 7.35
N CYS A 281 17.40 -2.81 6.56
CA CYS A 281 18.38 -2.08 5.75
C CYS A 281 19.05 -0.91 6.50
N ILE A 282 18.39 -0.31 7.49
CA ILE A 282 18.89 0.89 8.19
C ILE A 282 19.68 0.49 9.43
N LYS A 283 21.00 0.74 9.42
CA LYS A 283 21.92 0.30 10.49
C LYS A 283 21.51 0.79 11.90
N PRO A 284 21.12 2.07 12.11
CA PRO A 284 20.64 2.52 13.41
C PRO A 284 19.45 1.72 13.98
N PHE A 285 18.50 1.31 13.13
CA PHE A 285 17.36 0.50 13.57
C PHE A 285 17.80 -0.92 13.98
N ARG A 286 18.65 -1.57 13.18
CA ARG A 286 19.20 -2.89 13.52
C ARG A 286 19.96 -2.88 14.84
N MET A 287 20.87 -1.92 15.02
CA MET A 287 21.68 -1.82 16.23
C MET A 287 20.81 -1.60 17.47
N ARG A 288 19.74 -0.82 17.33
CA ARG A 288 18.78 -0.60 18.42
C ARG A 288 17.99 -1.87 18.76
N MET A 289 17.55 -2.64 17.77
CA MET A 289 16.85 -3.90 18.02
C MET A 289 17.73 -4.96 18.72
N ILE A 290 19.03 -5.01 18.39
CA ILE A 290 19.97 -5.98 18.96
C ILE A 290 20.40 -5.58 20.39
N GLY A 291 20.16 -4.34 20.81
CA GLY A 291 20.50 -3.83 22.13
C GLY A 291 21.90 -3.21 22.25
N ASP A 292 22.61 -3.03 21.14
CA ASP A 292 23.96 -2.45 21.08
C ASP A 292 23.97 -0.90 21.09
N TYR A 293 22.79 -0.27 21.16
CA TYR A 293 22.69 1.19 21.24
C TYR A 293 22.78 1.66 22.70
N HIS A 294 23.85 2.41 23.01
CA HIS A 294 24.22 2.87 24.34
C HIS A 294 23.18 3.87 24.91
N SER A 295 22.04 3.37 25.44
CA SER A 295 21.19 3.93 26.51
C SER A 295 19.75 3.33 26.47
N LEU A 296 19.35 2.76 27.61
CA LEU A 296 17.99 2.45 28.08
C LEU A 296 17.07 1.39 27.42
N ASP A 297 16.55 0.55 28.33
CA ASP A 297 15.40 -0.38 28.42
C ASP A 297 14.98 -1.32 27.25
N LEU A 298 15.59 -2.51 27.22
CA LEU A 298 15.27 -3.65 26.33
C LEU A 298 13.94 -4.35 26.62
N THR A 299 13.21 -3.97 27.69
CA THR A 299 12.07 -4.76 28.19
C THR A 299 10.86 -4.71 27.26
N ILE A 300 10.59 -3.56 26.62
CA ILE A 300 9.41 -3.35 25.78
C ILE A 300 9.58 -4.01 24.39
N THR A 301 10.77 -3.91 23.79
CA THR A 301 11.06 -4.53 22.48
C THR A 301 11.04 -6.05 22.57
N LYS A 302 11.60 -6.63 23.64
CA LYS A 302 11.53 -8.07 23.90
C LYS A 302 10.10 -8.53 24.18
N PHE A 303 9.30 -7.73 24.90
CA PHE A 303 7.88 -8.04 25.14
C PHE A 303 7.05 -8.01 23.85
N MET A 304 7.27 -7.04 22.95
CA MET A 304 6.57 -6.99 21.66
C MET A 304 7.02 -8.09 20.69
N ILE A 305 8.31 -8.42 20.62
CA ILE A 305 8.79 -9.56 19.82
C ILE A 305 8.26 -10.88 20.39
N SER A 306 8.23 -11.02 21.71
CA SER A 306 7.58 -12.16 22.37
C SER A 306 6.10 -12.19 22.05
N ALA A 307 5.38 -11.07 22.06
CA ALA A 307 3.96 -11.00 21.69
C ALA A 307 3.71 -11.31 20.21
N ILE A 308 4.63 -11.02 19.29
CA ILE A 308 4.55 -11.44 17.89
C ILE A 308 4.79 -12.95 17.75
N LEU A 309 5.72 -13.52 18.52
CA LEU A 309 6.00 -14.96 18.52
C LEU A 309 4.95 -15.78 19.30
N THR A 310 4.28 -15.18 20.28
CA THR A 310 3.27 -15.83 21.14
C THR A 310 1.84 -15.45 20.80
N GLY A 311 1.61 -14.42 19.96
CA GLY A 311 0.30 -14.03 19.43
C GLY A 311 -0.36 -15.06 18.51
N CYS A 312 0.38 -16.13 18.16
CA CYS A 312 -0.16 -17.35 17.57
C CYS A 312 -0.58 -18.42 18.60
N CYS A 313 -0.75 -18.08 19.88
CA CYS A 313 -1.33 -18.97 20.88
C CYS A 313 -2.65 -18.41 21.44
N HIS A 314 -3.72 -18.99 20.90
CA HIS A 314 -5.09 -19.02 21.37
C HIS A 314 -5.28 -18.92 22.89
N PRO A 315 -6.27 -18.15 23.39
CA PRO A 315 -7.01 -18.51 24.58
C PRO A 315 -8.33 -19.18 24.15
N LYS A 316 -8.49 -20.45 24.54
CA LYS A 316 -9.75 -21.18 24.52
C LYS A 316 -10.77 -20.55 25.48
N ASN A 317 -12.04 -20.62 25.06
CA ASN A 317 -13.30 -20.44 25.82
C ASN A 317 -13.63 -18.99 26.16
N THR A 318 -14.65 -18.36 25.54
CA THR A 318 -16.07 -18.68 25.72
C THR A 318 -16.84 -18.78 24.40
N VAL A 319 -17.55 -19.89 24.25
CA VAL A 319 -18.43 -20.24 23.14
C VAL A 319 -19.69 -19.37 23.16
N ASN A 320 -19.99 -18.71 22.05
CA ASN A 320 -21.37 -18.50 21.61
C ASN A 320 -21.48 -19.09 20.19
N THR A 321 -22.42 -20.00 20.08
CA THR A 321 -22.54 -21.05 19.07
C THR A 321 -23.23 -20.56 17.79
N LEU A 322 -22.71 -20.94 16.62
CA LEU A 322 -23.53 -21.53 15.55
C LEU A 322 -22.70 -22.57 14.78
N VAL A 323 -23.22 -23.79 14.69
CA VAL A 323 -22.56 -25.06 14.28
C VAL A 323 -23.05 -25.47 12.87
N LEU A 324 -22.26 -26.05 11.97
CA LEU A 324 -22.04 -27.50 11.65
C LEU A 324 -21.41 -27.54 10.24
N GLY A 325 -20.55 -28.46 9.79
CA GLY A 325 -20.09 -29.77 10.27
C GLY A 325 -19.48 -30.51 9.06
N THR A 326 -18.41 -31.27 9.30
CA THR A 326 -17.48 -31.89 8.32
C THR A 326 -18.01 -33.05 7.48
N ILE A 327 -17.50 -33.09 6.23
CA ILE A 327 -16.99 -34.24 5.43
C ILE A 327 -17.70 -35.60 5.58
N ALA A 328 -18.41 -35.99 4.52
CA ALA A 328 -18.40 -37.34 3.94
C ALA A 328 -18.63 -37.21 2.42
#